data_AF-A0A3A4PD06-F1
#
_entry.id   AF-A0A3A4PD06-F1
#
_cell.length_a   1.000
_cell.length_b   1.000
_cell.length_c   1.000
_cell.angle_alpha   90.00
_cell.angle_beta   90.00
_cell.angle_gamma   90.00
#
_symmetry.space_group_name_H-M   'P 1'
#
loop_
_entity.id
_entity.type
_entity.pdbx_description
1 polymer ?
#
loop_
_entity_poly.entity_id
_entity_poly.type
_entity_poly.pdbx_seq_one_letter_code
_entity_poly.pdbx_strand_id
1 'polypeptide(L)'
;FVPISSIARHPDHPDWLYVGTDVGIFATSNGGRTWSASDYGPAAVAVDELFWRPDEVLYAATHGRGVWRAVIPDDNGVSAHKGDTNGDCHIDAKDYKEYPSCFSGPDKCADRDCEVFDWDDDCDVDLKDVAALQNHYTGPQYPTPECQG
;
A
#
# COMPACT_ATOMS: atom_id res chain seq x y z
N PHE A 1 -9.08 23.69 18.99
CA PHE A 1 -8.87 23.70 17.52
C PHE A 1 -7.41 23.41 17.29
N VAL A 2 -7.09 22.41 16.47
CA VAL A 2 -5.72 22.12 16.06
C VAL A 2 -5.60 22.62 14.61
N PRO A 3 -4.68 23.54 14.31
CA PRO A 3 -4.42 23.97 12.94
C PRO A 3 -3.97 22.82 12.05
N ILE A 4 -4.35 22.89 10.79
CA ILE A 4 -3.85 22.01 9.72
C ILE A 4 -2.88 22.85 8.90
N SER A 5 -1.66 22.35 8.75
CA SER A 5 -0.56 22.98 8.01
C SER A 5 -0.40 22.39 6.61
N SER A 6 -0.68 21.08 6.46
CA SER A 6 -0.44 20.34 5.23
C SER A 6 -1.46 19.23 5.03
N ILE A 7 -1.74 18.90 3.77
CA ILE A 7 -2.53 17.74 3.36
C ILE A 7 -1.82 17.02 2.21
N ALA A 8 -1.74 15.69 2.30
CA ALA A 8 -1.16 14.83 1.28
C ALA A 8 -2.12 13.67 0.98
N ARG A 9 -2.35 13.41 -0.30
CA ARG A 9 -3.16 12.29 -0.78
C ARG A 9 -2.23 11.16 -1.22
N HIS A 10 -2.56 9.93 -0.83
CA HIS A 10 -1.79 8.77 -1.26
C HIS A 10 -1.75 8.69 -2.79
N PRO A 11 -0.60 8.37 -3.41
CA PRO A 11 -0.44 8.35 -4.86
C PRO A 11 -1.43 7.41 -5.54
N ASP A 12 -1.56 6.20 -5.02
CA ASP A 12 -2.40 5.14 -5.62
C ASP A 12 -3.75 4.99 -4.93
N HIS A 13 -3.90 5.64 -3.78
CA HIS A 13 -5.09 5.60 -2.98
C HIS A 13 -5.70 7.03 -2.83
N PRO A 14 -6.46 7.54 -3.82
CA PRO A 14 -7.15 8.82 -3.73
C PRO A 14 -8.05 9.11 -2.52
N ASP A 15 -8.71 8.12 -1.90
CA ASP A 15 -9.50 8.34 -0.67
C ASP A 15 -8.66 8.33 0.61
N TRP A 16 -7.38 7.97 0.50
CA TRP A 16 -6.43 7.99 1.61
C TRP A 16 -5.77 9.36 1.70
N LEU A 17 -6.06 10.09 2.77
CA LEU A 17 -5.54 11.42 3.01
C LEU A 17 -4.81 11.47 4.36
N TYR A 18 -3.71 12.21 4.39
CA TYR A 18 -2.90 12.46 5.56
C TYR A 18 -2.83 13.97 5.77
N VAL A 19 -3.07 14.42 7.00
CA VAL A 19 -2.98 15.84 7.37
C VAL A 19 -1.94 16.05 8.45
N GLY A 20 -1.05 17.00 8.19
CA GLY A 20 -0.08 17.48 9.15
C GLY A 20 -0.76 18.51 10.05
N THR A 21 -0.54 18.38 11.36
CA THR A 21 -1.10 19.26 12.37
C THR A 21 -0.05 19.60 13.42
N ASP A 22 -0.36 20.55 14.32
CA ASP A 22 0.51 20.94 15.43
C ASP A 22 0.76 19.81 16.46
N VAL A 23 -0.02 18.72 16.41
CA VAL A 23 0.06 17.60 17.37
C VAL A 23 0.41 16.26 16.72
N GLY A 24 0.70 16.25 15.42
CA GLY A 24 1.06 15.05 14.67
C GLY A 24 0.25 14.90 13.38
N ILE A 25 0.20 13.67 12.88
CA ILE A 25 -0.50 13.34 11.63
C ILE A 25 -1.84 12.69 11.95
N PHE A 26 -2.89 13.14 11.26
CA PHE A 26 -4.16 12.42 11.19
C PHE A 26 -4.35 11.83 9.80
N ALA A 27 -5.01 10.69 9.73
CA ALA A 27 -5.26 9.99 8.48
C ALA A 27 -6.74 9.65 8.32
N THR A 28 -7.14 9.45 7.07
CA THR A 28 -8.45 8.95 6.67
C THR A 28 -8.24 7.99 5.50
N SER A 29 -9.06 6.94 5.43
CA SER A 29 -9.10 6.00 4.30
C SER A 29 -10.41 6.09 3.51
N ASN A 30 -11.28 7.05 3.83
CA ASN A 30 -12.63 7.17 3.27
C ASN A 30 -12.95 8.58 2.76
N GLY A 31 -11.95 9.27 2.22
CA GLY A 31 -12.10 10.59 1.60
C GLY A 31 -12.40 11.70 2.62
N GLY A 32 -11.99 11.52 3.89
CA GLY A 32 -12.16 12.53 4.93
C GLY A 32 -13.49 12.52 5.65
N ARG A 33 -14.32 11.47 5.49
CA ARG A 33 -15.56 11.30 6.26
C ARG A 33 -15.27 11.04 7.74
N THR A 34 -14.23 10.27 8.03
CA THR A 34 -13.73 10.03 9.39
C THR A 34 -12.22 10.15 9.44
N TRP A 35 -11.70 10.67 10.56
CA TRP A 35 -10.27 10.90 10.79
C TRP A 35 -9.83 10.22 12.08
N SER A 36 -8.66 9.61 12.06
CA SER A 36 -7.99 9.04 13.24
C SER A 36 -6.55 9.55 13.30
N ALA A 37 -5.93 9.45 14.47
CA ALA A 37 -4.48 9.63 14.54
C ALA A 37 -3.81 8.59 13.64
N SER A 38 -2.78 9.01 12.90
CA SER A 38 -2.00 8.11 12.05
C SER A 38 -1.14 7.22 12.94
N ASP A 39 -1.14 5.91 12.66
CA ASP A 39 -0.19 4.96 13.26
C ASP A 39 1.24 5.15 12.72
N TYR A 40 1.36 5.88 11.61
CA TYR A 40 2.63 6.20 10.94
C TYR A 40 3.07 7.64 11.20
N GLY A 41 4.38 7.83 11.30
CA GLY A 41 5.00 9.13 11.44
C GLY A 41 5.14 9.60 12.89
N PRO A 42 5.50 10.87 13.10
CA PRO A 42 5.88 11.35 14.41
C PRO A 42 4.67 11.67 15.29
N ALA A 43 4.60 11.04 16.46
CA ALA A 43 3.64 11.41 17.49
C ALA A 43 4.03 12.73 18.18
N ALA A 44 3.02 13.54 18.48
CA ALA A 44 3.11 14.74 19.33
C ALA A 44 4.17 15.78 18.87
N VAL A 45 4.22 16.07 17.57
CA VAL A 45 5.02 17.18 17.02
C VAL A 45 4.23 17.90 15.94
N ALA A 46 4.47 19.21 15.83
CA ALA A 46 4.03 19.98 14.68
C ALA A 46 4.68 19.46 13.39
N VAL A 47 3.82 19.08 12.45
CA VAL A 47 4.20 18.67 11.10
C VAL A 47 3.95 19.86 10.20
N ASP A 48 4.99 20.41 9.58
CA ASP A 48 4.86 21.60 8.73
C ASP A 48 4.48 21.23 7.30
N GLU A 49 4.98 20.09 6.81
CA GLU A 49 4.78 19.64 5.43
C GLU A 49 4.70 18.11 5.37
N LEU A 50 3.81 17.62 4.51
CA LEU A 50 3.67 16.23 4.12
C LEU A 50 3.81 16.11 2.61
N PHE A 51 4.64 15.18 2.14
CA PHE A 51 4.73 14.89 0.71
C PHE A 51 5.02 13.42 0.44
N TRP A 52 4.45 12.92 -0.64
CA TRP A 52 4.69 11.58 -1.15
C TRP A 52 5.82 11.58 -2.15
N ARG A 53 6.69 10.57 -2.05
CA ARG A 53 7.60 10.23 -3.13
C ARG A 53 7.00 9.13 -4.04
N PRO A 54 7.49 8.98 -5.28
CA PRO A 54 7.00 7.96 -6.21
C PRO A 54 7.19 6.51 -5.77
N ASP A 55 7.98 6.28 -4.73
CA ASP A 55 8.23 4.97 -4.10
C ASP A 55 7.30 4.71 -2.90
N GLU A 56 6.13 5.35 -2.86
CA GLU A 56 5.09 5.20 -1.82
C GLU A 56 5.61 5.48 -0.39
N VAL A 57 6.66 6.29 -0.29
CA VAL A 57 7.19 6.76 0.99
C VAL A 57 6.60 8.13 1.30
N LEU A 58 5.89 8.23 2.43
CA LEU A 58 5.43 9.49 2.99
C LEU A 58 6.56 10.13 3.80
N TYR A 59 6.87 11.39 3.49
CA TYR A 59 7.78 12.21 4.26
C TYR A 59 7.01 13.26 5.07
N ALA A 60 7.45 13.46 6.30
CA ALA A 60 6.92 14.50 7.18
C ALA A 60 8.05 15.40 7.66
N ALA A 61 8.03 16.66 7.23
CA ALA A 61 8.90 17.69 7.76
C ALA A 61 8.29 18.23 9.05
N THR A 62 9.06 18.21 10.13
CA THR A 62 8.57 18.59 11.46
C THR A 62 9.31 19.81 11.98
N HIS A 63 8.60 20.59 12.80
CA HIS A 63 9.21 21.74 13.45
C HIS A 63 10.20 21.27 14.54
N GLY A 64 11.50 21.40 14.26
CA GLY A 64 12.58 21.16 15.23
C GLY A 64 12.95 19.69 15.50
N ARG A 65 12.31 18.71 14.83
CA ARG A 65 12.65 17.27 14.97
C ARG A 65 13.13 16.62 13.67
N GLY A 66 13.42 17.43 12.65
CA GLY A 66 13.93 16.97 11.36
C GLY A 66 12.83 16.38 10.47
N VAL A 67 13.23 15.46 9.59
CA VAL A 67 12.34 14.82 8.61
C VAL A 67 12.12 13.36 8.98
N TRP A 68 10.86 12.95 9.00
CA TRP A 68 10.44 11.57 9.20
C TRP A 68 10.04 10.96 7.87
N ARG A 69 10.19 9.64 7.75
CA ARG A 69 9.69 8.88 6.61
C ARG A 69 8.98 7.62 7.07
N ALA A 70 7.91 7.25 6.38
CA ALA A 70 7.23 5.99 6.58
C ALA A 70 6.86 5.39 5.22
N VAL A 71 7.09 4.09 5.08
CA VAL A 71 6.36 3.29 4.09
C VAL A 71 5.01 3.03 4.72
N ILE A 72 3.94 3.40 4.03
CA ILE A 72 2.59 3.15 4.50
C ILE A 72 2.07 1.97 3.68
N PRO A 73 1.96 0.77 4.28
CA PRO A 73 1.31 -0.34 3.60
C PRO A 73 -0.16 0.03 3.34
N ASP A 74 -0.62 -0.35 2.17
CA ASP A 74 -1.93 -0.11 1.60
C ASP A 74 -3.04 -0.99 2.19
N ASP A 75 -2.68 -1.90 3.11
CA ASP A 75 -3.58 -2.50 4.06
C ASP A 75 -2.84 -2.93 5.33
N ASN A 76 -3.58 -3.08 6.43
CA ASN A 76 -3.03 -3.46 7.72
C ASN A 76 -2.74 -4.96 7.81
N GLY A 77 -1.93 -5.50 6.89
CA GLY A 77 -1.56 -6.91 6.89
C GLY A 77 -2.78 -7.81 6.80
N VAL A 78 -3.78 -7.40 6.02
CA VAL A 78 -4.80 -8.35 5.58
C VAL A 78 -4.03 -9.35 4.73
N SER A 79 -4.14 -10.63 5.07
CA SER A 79 -3.29 -11.68 4.50
C SER A 79 -3.23 -11.55 2.99
N ALA A 80 -2.02 -11.30 2.44
CA ALA A 80 -1.73 -11.30 1.02
C ALA A 80 -2.63 -12.30 0.31
N HIS A 81 -3.64 -11.79 -0.39
CA HIS A 81 -4.44 -12.63 -1.24
C HIS A 81 -3.50 -13.15 -2.34
N LYS A 82 -3.73 -14.37 -2.82
CA LYS A 82 -2.90 -14.93 -3.90
C LYS A 82 -2.88 -13.94 -5.07
N GLY A 83 -1.72 -13.41 -5.44
CA GLY A 83 -1.54 -12.39 -6.47
C GLY A 83 -1.65 -10.92 -6.03
N ASP A 84 -1.88 -10.63 -4.74
CA ASP A 84 -1.86 -9.28 -4.14
C ASP A 84 -0.59 -9.14 -3.27
N THR A 85 0.33 -8.33 -3.75
CA THR A 85 1.72 -8.23 -3.26
C THR A 85 2.01 -6.92 -2.54
N ASN A 86 1.29 -5.86 -2.89
CA ASN A 86 1.32 -4.64 -2.11
C ASN A 86 0.41 -4.76 -0.87
N GLY A 87 -0.67 -5.55 -0.95
CA GLY A 87 -1.64 -5.63 0.11
C GLY A 87 -2.57 -4.45 0.03
N ASP A 88 -3.16 -4.19 -1.14
CA ASP A 88 -4.27 -3.24 -1.25
C ASP A 88 -5.64 -3.92 -1.41
N CYS A 89 -5.66 -5.25 -1.21
CA CYS A 89 -6.79 -6.14 -1.50
C CYS A 89 -7.24 -6.12 -2.97
N HIS A 90 -6.41 -5.62 -3.88
CA HIS A 90 -6.65 -5.66 -5.30
C HIS A 90 -5.53 -6.46 -5.98
N ILE A 91 -5.89 -7.08 -7.09
CA ILE A 91 -4.90 -7.65 -8.01
C ILE A 91 -4.90 -6.70 -9.18
N ASP A 92 -3.87 -5.88 -9.26
CA ASP A 92 -3.81 -4.77 -10.19
C ASP A 92 -2.47 -4.64 -10.91
N ALA A 93 -2.21 -3.47 -11.51
CA ALA A 93 -1.00 -3.23 -12.27
C ALA A 93 0.26 -3.11 -11.40
N LYS A 94 0.13 -2.93 -10.08
CA LYS A 94 1.25 -2.92 -9.14
C LYS A 94 1.74 -4.33 -8.87
N ASP A 95 0.83 -5.28 -8.63
CA ASP A 95 1.21 -6.70 -8.44
C ASP A 95 1.88 -7.29 -9.66
N TYR A 96 1.33 -6.95 -10.82
CA TYR A 96 1.89 -7.39 -12.10
C TYR A 96 3.34 -6.92 -12.31
N LYS A 97 3.77 -5.81 -11.70
CA LYS A 97 5.17 -5.35 -11.81
C LYS A 97 6.13 -6.17 -10.98
N GLU A 98 5.66 -6.80 -9.92
CA GLU A 98 6.47 -7.67 -9.06
C GLU A 98 6.61 -9.07 -9.66
N TYR A 99 5.60 -9.53 -10.40
CA TYR A 99 5.57 -10.82 -11.08
C TYR A 99 6.89 -11.25 -11.77
N PRO A 100 7.55 -10.41 -12.60
CA PRO A 100 8.74 -10.82 -13.33
C PRO A 100 9.93 -11.14 -12.43
N SER A 101 9.96 -10.62 -11.20
CA SER A 101 11.01 -10.96 -10.23
C SER A 101 10.87 -12.38 -9.68
N CYS A 102 9.66 -12.93 -9.74
CA CYS A 102 9.30 -14.26 -9.27
C CYS A 102 9.30 -15.33 -10.36
N PHE A 103 9.40 -14.95 -11.63
CA PHE A 103 9.38 -15.90 -12.75
C PHE A 103 10.55 -16.89 -12.68
N SER A 104 10.26 -18.14 -12.32
CA SER A 104 11.24 -19.22 -12.22
C SER A 104 11.31 -20.06 -13.50
N GLY A 105 10.27 -20.01 -14.33
CA GLY A 105 10.08 -20.87 -15.50
C GLY A 105 9.66 -22.29 -15.11
N PRO A 106 9.42 -23.17 -16.10
CA PRO A 106 8.84 -24.48 -15.84
C PRO A 106 9.79 -25.41 -15.08
N ASP A 107 9.23 -26.22 -14.18
CA ASP A 107 9.85 -27.29 -13.39
C ASP A 107 10.88 -26.82 -12.35
N LYS A 108 10.95 -25.51 -12.04
CA LYS A 108 11.84 -24.98 -11.02
C LYS A 108 11.06 -24.23 -9.95
N CYS A 109 11.16 -24.73 -8.72
CA CYS A 109 10.54 -24.06 -7.59
C CYS A 109 10.94 -22.58 -7.54
N ALA A 110 9.94 -21.69 -7.43
CA ALA A 110 10.17 -20.29 -7.14
C ALA A 110 10.72 -20.10 -5.72
N ASP A 111 11.18 -18.88 -5.39
CA ASP A 111 11.51 -18.57 -4.00
C ASP A 111 10.24 -18.66 -3.15
N ARG A 112 10.38 -18.96 -1.87
CA ARG A 112 9.23 -19.08 -0.95
C ARG A 112 8.44 -17.78 -0.86
N ASP A 113 9.11 -16.64 -0.99
CA ASP A 113 8.47 -15.32 -1.01
C ASP A 113 7.65 -15.07 -2.30
N CYS A 114 7.74 -15.96 -3.29
CA CYS A 114 7.01 -15.91 -4.56
C CYS A 114 5.82 -16.88 -4.64
N GLU A 115 5.53 -17.66 -3.59
CA GLU A 115 4.36 -18.58 -3.54
C GLU A 115 3.02 -17.83 -3.74
N VAL A 116 3.00 -16.51 -3.51
CA VAL A 116 1.85 -15.65 -3.80
C VAL A 116 1.48 -15.60 -5.29
N PHE A 117 2.43 -15.90 -6.19
CA PHE A 117 2.24 -15.91 -7.64
C PHE A 117 2.10 -17.31 -8.25
N ASP A 118 2.40 -18.39 -7.54
CA ASP A 118 2.24 -19.77 -8.02
C ASP A 118 0.77 -20.17 -7.90
N TRP A 119 -0.03 -19.99 -8.96
CA TRP A 119 -1.48 -20.10 -8.93
C TRP A 119 -2.01 -21.52 -9.06
N ASP A 120 -1.33 -22.39 -9.79
CA ASP A 120 -1.72 -23.80 -9.95
C ASP A 120 -1.06 -24.75 -8.93
N ASP A 121 -0.35 -24.20 -7.95
CA ASP A 121 0.33 -24.89 -6.83
C ASP A 121 1.30 -25.96 -7.35
N ASP A 122 1.93 -25.71 -8.50
CA ASP A 122 2.87 -26.64 -9.13
C ASP A 122 4.33 -26.38 -8.75
N CYS A 123 4.55 -25.46 -7.82
CA CYS A 123 5.80 -24.97 -7.21
C CYS A 123 6.57 -23.94 -8.03
N ASP A 124 6.24 -23.73 -9.30
CA ASP A 124 6.89 -22.75 -10.15
C ASP A 124 6.01 -21.51 -10.42
N VAL A 125 6.64 -20.48 -10.98
CA VAL A 125 5.94 -19.28 -11.44
C VAL A 125 6.28 -19.12 -12.92
N ASP A 126 5.34 -19.47 -13.79
CA ASP A 126 5.55 -19.62 -15.23
C ASP A 126 4.55 -18.82 -16.09
N LEU A 127 4.11 -19.32 -17.24
CA LEU A 127 3.13 -18.62 -18.08
C LEU A 127 1.68 -18.98 -17.74
N LYS A 128 1.46 -20.11 -17.05
CA LYS A 128 0.15 -20.54 -16.57
C LYS A 128 -0.33 -19.63 -15.45
N ASP A 129 0.58 -19.19 -14.59
CA ASP A 129 0.25 -18.27 -13.49
C ASP A 129 -0.07 -16.86 -13.95
N VAL A 130 0.61 -16.36 -15.00
CA VAL A 130 0.26 -15.06 -15.62
C VAL A 130 -1.19 -15.04 -16.06
N ALA A 131 -1.66 -16.13 -16.66
CA ALA A 131 -3.04 -16.23 -17.13
C ALA A 131 -4.02 -16.24 -15.94
N ALA A 132 -3.65 -16.88 -14.83
CA ALA A 132 -4.43 -16.88 -13.61
C ALA A 132 -4.48 -15.48 -12.97
N LEU A 133 -3.34 -14.81 -12.81
CA LEU A 133 -3.23 -13.44 -12.32
C LEU A 133 -4.11 -12.48 -13.14
N GLN A 134 -4.08 -12.60 -14.48
CA GLN A 134 -4.88 -11.75 -15.35
C GLN A 134 -6.39 -12.01 -15.27
N ASN A 135 -6.81 -13.26 -15.00
CA ASN A 135 -8.23 -13.59 -14.77
C ASN A 135 -8.75 -13.04 -13.44
N HIS A 136 -7.86 -12.80 -12.49
CA HIS A 136 -8.18 -12.29 -11.17
C HIS A 136 -7.93 -10.79 -11.01
N TYR A 137 -7.56 -10.09 -12.09
CA TYR A 137 -7.39 -8.65 -12.11
C TYR A 137 -8.67 -7.92 -11.64
N THR A 138 -8.60 -7.24 -10.50
CA THR A 138 -9.72 -6.48 -9.92
C THR A 138 -9.67 -4.99 -10.27
N GLY A 139 -8.52 -4.51 -10.75
CA GLY A 139 -8.32 -3.15 -11.24
C GLY A 139 -8.18 -2.08 -10.14
N PRO A 140 -7.94 -0.82 -10.52
CA PRO A 140 -7.47 0.24 -9.61
C PRO A 140 -8.58 0.91 -8.77
N GLN A 141 -9.72 0.25 -8.52
CA GLN A 141 -10.96 0.90 -8.04
C GLN A 141 -11.35 0.53 -6.60
N TYR A 142 -11.30 1.54 -5.73
CA TYR A 142 -12.02 1.76 -4.46
C TYR A 142 -13.46 1.26 -4.32
N PRO A 143 -13.95 1.27 -3.06
CA PRO A 143 -13.67 0.29 -2.03
C PRO A 143 -14.53 -0.94 -2.28
N THR A 144 -13.95 -2.11 -2.48
CA THR A 144 -14.74 -3.33 -2.34
C THR A 144 -14.91 -3.61 -0.85
N PRO A 145 -16.10 -4.06 -0.41
CA PRO A 145 -16.31 -4.57 0.96
C PRO A 145 -15.48 -5.83 1.29
N GLU A 146 -14.57 -6.25 0.41
CA GLU A 146 -14.14 -7.63 0.24
C GLU A 146 -12.86 -8.00 1.02
N CYS A 147 -12.13 -7.04 1.60
CA CYS A 147 -11.13 -7.35 2.65
C CYS A 147 -11.76 -7.80 3.98
N GLN A 148 -13.10 -7.84 4.08
CA GLN A 148 -13.80 -8.40 5.24
C GLN A 148 -14.16 -9.86 4.96
N GLY A 149 -13.16 -10.74 5.02
CA GLY A 149 -13.31 -12.19 5.03
C GLY A 149 -12.48 -12.81 6.14
#